data_AF-A0A6G1M634-F1
#
_entry.id   AF-A0A6G1M634-F1
#
_cell.length_a   1.000
_cell.length_b   1.000
_cell.length_c   1.000
_cell.angle_alpha   90.00
_cell.angle_beta   90.00
_cell.angle_gamma   90.00
#
_symmetry.space_group_name_H-M   'P 1'
#
loop_
_entity.id
_entity.type
_entity.pdbx_description
1 polymer ?
#
loop_
_entity_poly.entity_id
_entity_poly.type
_entity_poly.pdbx_seq_one_letter_code
_entity_poly.pdbx_strand_id
1 'polypeptide(L)'
;MNPVTPPRKPRMTSIKKSTEAPPENKLQVPGLGLPLTYESENAFPHGLLSYCPLVMTLREIDMLKAMNLTTDKPDWTTKIYDPAITEKWRSEIKSQLDFTDKMFDWCLAELKTKAEQFQKEKFVIAIDGDVCKSDTLITEETRLEIIEAIKVLEDVPESQKDWHPGSNDQVLDLVHPSLFPLAYGKSRIVEDELITLENCLENIGTGVVIELKDNSLKLGLSKSKGNISVPHAWSKNFQWLPADVSLKEVEGNRVVKFESYINNLHPRHTTLYRLVETVILKSIPMWSQTLLAASAMDNTEIRLPWSIEYDFDEEDVPADLYSDDDDEDAQWDKAHDWKQSMREQHVIQPEAPHYRDWVARVLNYDGDLELDLWEKFKSKGLQVIVKFASIHLTPEKSRYDGGSWHYEGQLNDHIVATSIYYYSNENITPSSLKFRHEVNAEDAIEWPYSQNEHEFMNPLFGIGNEEAAVQNIGEVDTKQGRLVTFPNTLQHQVQPFKLEDPTKPGHRKILVVFLVDPHTRVISTANVPPQRKDWWEEVLNTDSGKRLNRLPQELRDMIVDSVDDFPIDMETAKKMRVELMGERRTYVENQNRELEENTFSLCEH
;
A
#
# COMPACT_ATOMS: atom_id res chain seq x y z
N MET A 1 9.55 24.35 -63.05
CA MET A 1 9.42 24.03 -61.61
C MET A 1 7.97 24.27 -61.22
N ASN A 2 7.23 23.20 -60.95
CA ASN A 2 5.92 23.23 -60.31
C ASN A 2 6.01 22.30 -59.09
N PRO A 3 5.54 22.71 -57.90
CA PRO A 3 5.69 21.94 -56.67
C PRO A 3 4.69 20.78 -56.63
N VAL A 4 5.19 19.62 -56.19
CA VAL A 4 4.44 18.37 -55.99
C VAL A 4 3.75 18.42 -54.63
N THR A 5 2.43 18.21 -54.63
CA THR A 5 1.57 18.13 -53.44
C THR A 5 1.74 16.79 -52.72
N PRO A 6 1.82 16.73 -51.37
CA PRO A 6 1.90 15.47 -50.63
C PRO A 6 0.54 14.74 -50.56
N PRO A 7 0.53 13.40 -50.35
CA PRO A 7 -0.69 12.59 -50.41
C PRO A 7 -1.57 12.75 -49.17
N ARG A 8 -2.89 12.58 -49.36
CA ARG A 8 -3.95 12.69 -48.35
C ARG A 8 -3.86 11.56 -47.30
N LYS A 9 -3.98 11.92 -46.01
CA LYS A 9 -4.15 10.99 -44.88
C LYS A 9 -5.44 10.14 -45.02
N PRO A 10 -5.47 8.89 -44.52
CA PRO A 10 -6.67 8.05 -44.52
C PRO A 10 -7.72 8.59 -43.53
N ARG A 11 -8.98 8.45 -43.93
CA ARG A 11 -10.16 8.91 -43.19
C ARG A 11 -10.47 7.91 -42.07
N MET A 12 -10.29 8.30 -40.80
CA MET A 12 -10.78 7.52 -39.66
C MET A 12 -12.30 7.39 -39.75
N THR A 13 -12.79 6.16 -39.83
CA THR A 13 -14.21 5.82 -39.69
C THR A 13 -14.65 6.09 -38.26
N SER A 14 -15.58 7.04 -38.09
CA SER A 14 -16.17 7.39 -36.80
C SER A 14 -16.91 6.18 -36.20
N ILE A 15 -16.43 5.71 -35.05
CA ILE A 15 -17.20 4.85 -34.16
C ILE A 15 -18.44 5.66 -33.75
N LYS A 16 -19.63 5.13 -34.04
CA LYS A 16 -20.90 5.71 -33.59
C LYS A 16 -20.91 5.72 -32.06
N LYS A 17 -20.70 6.89 -31.45
CA LYS A 17 -21.07 7.13 -30.06
C LYS A 17 -22.57 6.85 -29.92
N SER A 18 -22.93 5.92 -29.05
CA SER A 18 -24.30 5.77 -28.56
C SER A 18 -24.66 7.07 -27.82
N THR A 19 -25.55 7.88 -28.41
CA THR A 19 -26.01 9.16 -27.88
C THR A 19 -27.25 9.00 -27.01
N GLU A 20 -27.17 8.15 -25.98
CA GLU A 20 -28.06 8.29 -24.83
C GLU A 20 -27.16 8.63 -23.64
N ALA A 21 -27.15 9.91 -23.26
CA ALA A 21 -26.58 10.31 -22.00
C ALA A 21 -27.39 9.62 -20.89
N PRO A 22 -26.73 8.93 -19.93
CA PRO A 22 -27.45 8.38 -18.78
C PRO A 22 -28.16 9.52 -18.03
N PRO A 23 -29.31 9.26 -17.38
CA PRO A 23 -30.03 10.29 -16.65
C PRO A 23 -29.13 10.96 -15.60
N GLU A 24 -29.12 12.30 -15.54
CA GLU A 24 -28.23 13.13 -14.69
C GLU A 24 -28.31 12.86 -13.17
N ASN A 25 -29.18 11.95 -12.71
CA ASN A 25 -29.43 11.67 -11.29
C ASN A 25 -29.00 10.27 -10.81
N LYS A 26 -28.40 9.42 -11.66
CA LYS A 26 -27.97 8.07 -11.25
C LYS A 26 -26.49 8.00 -10.92
N LEU A 27 -26.14 7.21 -9.90
CA LEU A 27 -24.75 6.93 -9.53
C LEU A 27 -23.90 6.48 -10.73
N GLN A 28 -22.74 7.12 -10.92
CA GLN A 28 -21.74 6.78 -11.95
C GLN A 28 -20.39 6.58 -11.29
N VAL A 29 -19.92 5.33 -11.20
CA VAL A 29 -18.65 4.91 -10.58
C VAL A 29 -18.10 3.69 -11.33
N PRO A 30 -16.81 3.32 -11.19
CA PRO A 30 -16.29 2.09 -11.79
C PRO A 30 -17.15 0.87 -11.45
N GLY A 31 -17.50 0.09 -12.48
CA GLY A 31 -18.39 -1.07 -12.35
C GLY A 31 -19.89 -0.74 -12.32
N LEU A 32 -20.27 0.53 -12.28
CA LEU A 32 -21.67 0.99 -12.35
C LEU A 32 -21.79 2.31 -13.13
N GLY A 33 -22.16 2.21 -14.40
CA GLY A 33 -22.27 3.36 -15.32
C GLY A 33 -20.94 3.75 -15.97
N LEU A 34 -19.81 3.52 -15.29
CA LEU A 34 -18.46 3.63 -15.85
C LEU A 34 -17.81 2.24 -16.04
N PRO A 35 -16.84 2.09 -16.96
CA PRO A 35 -16.02 0.88 -17.05
C PRO A 35 -15.37 0.52 -15.71
N LEU A 36 -15.16 -0.77 -15.44
CA LEU A 36 -14.48 -1.23 -14.23
C LEU A 36 -13.04 -0.71 -14.14
N THR A 37 -12.41 -0.47 -15.29
CA THR A 37 -11.05 0.05 -15.41
C THR A 37 -10.99 1.58 -15.45
N TYR A 38 -12.08 2.28 -15.12
CA TYR A 38 -12.09 3.74 -15.15
C TYR A 38 -11.21 4.31 -14.03
N GLU A 39 -10.29 5.21 -14.39
CA GLU A 39 -9.51 6.01 -13.46
C GLU A 39 -9.63 7.48 -13.82
N SER A 40 -9.67 8.34 -12.79
CA SER A 40 -9.56 9.79 -12.98
C SER A 40 -8.21 10.15 -13.61
N GLU A 41 -8.18 11.18 -14.46
CA GLU A 41 -6.92 11.73 -15.00
C GLU A 41 -6.00 12.26 -13.88
N ASN A 42 -6.58 12.61 -12.72
CA ASN A 42 -5.87 13.07 -11.54
C ASN A 42 -5.70 11.95 -10.49
N ALA A 43 -5.91 10.68 -10.83
CA ALA A 43 -5.78 9.59 -9.88
C ALA A 43 -4.36 9.55 -9.28
N PHE A 44 -4.27 9.28 -7.99
CA PHE A 44 -2.96 9.02 -7.38
C PHE A 44 -2.33 7.77 -7.99
N PRO A 45 -1.00 7.73 -8.11
CA PRO A 45 -0.34 6.63 -8.79
C PRO A 45 -0.43 5.32 -8.02
N HIS A 46 -0.35 4.23 -8.77
CA HIS A 46 -0.38 2.87 -8.26
C HIS A 46 0.80 2.08 -8.85
N GLY A 47 1.39 1.18 -8.05
CA GLY A 47 2.60 0.43 -8.39
C GLY A 47 2.48 -0.35 -9.71
N LEU A 48 1.30 -0.90 -9.99
CA LEU A 48 1.02 -1.64 -11.23
C LEU A 48 0.64 -0.80 -12.46
N LEU A 49 0.44 0.51 -12.31
CA LEU A 49 -0.20 1.32 -13.37
C LEU A 49 0.70 2.46 -13.82
N SER A 50 1.19 3.25 -12.87
CA SER A 50 1.75 4.56 -13.18
C SER A 50 3.00 4.91 -12.38
N TYR A 51 3.41 4.03 -11.46
CA TYR A 51 4.58 4.25 -10.61
C TYR A 51 5.74 3.33 -10.98
N CYS A 52 6.82 3.92 -11.49
CA CYS A 52 8.10 3.25 -11.74
C CYS A 52 9.23 4.27 -11.53
N PRO A 53 9.86 4.33 -10.35
CA PRO A 53 10.91 5.30 -10.05
C PRO A 53 12.29 4.82 -10.53
N LEU A 54 13.27 5.72 -10.42
CA LEU A 54 14.67 5.46 -10.72
C LEU A 54 15.29 4.50 -9.71
N VAL A 55 16.32 3.79 -10.16
CA VAL A 55 17.14 2.92 -9.31
C VAL A 55 17.87 3.74 -8.23
N MET A 56 17.92 3.20 -7.01
CA MET A 56 18.66 3.76 -5.88
C MET A 56 19.95 2.99 -5.65
N THR A 57 21.03 3.71 -5.32
CA THR A 57 22.30 3.06 -4.96
C THR A 57 22.19 2.37 -3.59
N LEU A 58 22.95 1.29 -3.36
CA LEU A 58 22.99 0.59 -2.08
C LEU A 58 23.39 1.53 -0.93
N ARG A 59 24.32 2.46 -1.18
CA ARG A 59 24.71 3.50 -0.22
C ARG A 59 23.57 4.46 0.11
N GLU A 60 22.70 4.79 -0.85
CA GLU A 60 21.53 5.63 -0.61
C GLU A 60 20.51 4.88 0.27
N ILE A 61 20.28 3.58 -0.02
CA ILE A 61 19.43 2.71 0.81
C ILE A 61 20.00 2.60 2.23
N ASP A 62 21.31 2.45 2.40
CA ASP A 62 21.96 2.41 3.71
C ASP A 62 21.86 3.74 4.46
N MET A 63 21.92 4.88 3.76
CA MET A 63 21.69 6.20 4.35
C MET A 63 20.27 6.32 4.92
N LEU A 64 19.27 5.84 4.19
CA LEU A 64 17.88 5.83 4.66
C LEU A 64 17.70 4.90 5.84
N LYS A 65 18.30 3.71 5.78
CA LYS A 65 18.30 2.76 6.89
C LYS A 65 18.94 3.36 8.15
N ALA A 66 20.07 4.06 8.02
CA ALA A 66 20.72 4.74 9.14
C ALA A 66 19.83 5.81 9.78
N MET A 67 19.15 6.62 8.96
CA MET A 67 18.20 7.64 9.45
C MET A 67 16.97 7.01 10.10
N ASN A 68 16.42 5.96 9.50
CA ASN A 68 15.28 5.21 10.03
C ASN A 68 15.60 4.60 11.41
N LEU A 69 16.76 3.95 11.55
CA LEU A 69 17.26 3.43 12.83
C LEU A 69 17.47 4.54 13.87
N THR A 70 17.95 5.71 13.44
CA THR A 70 18.16 6.85 14.34
C THR A 70 16.85 7.40 14.87
N THR A 71 15.84 7.54 14.00
CA THR A 71 14.51 8.03 14.38
C THR A 71 13.71 7.05 15.25
N ASP A 72 14.17 5.80 15.39
CA ASP A 72 13.62 4.84 16.36
C ASP A 72 14.20 4.96 17.77
N LYS A 73 15.32 5.67 17.93
CA LYS A 73 15.95 5.86 19.23
C LYS A 73 15.10 6.81 20.10
N PRO A 74 14.97 6.54 21.42
CA PRO A 74 14.26 7.44 22.32
C PRO A 74 14.87 8.83 22.33
N ASP A 75 14.03 9.87 22.34
CA ASP A 75 14.41 11.29 22.38
C ASP A 75 15.37 11.72 21.25
N TRP A 76 15.36 11.03 20.10
CA TRP A 76 16.28 11.33 18.99
C TRP A 76 16.22 12.80 18.57
N THR A 77 15.03 13.42 18.59
CA THR A 77 14.82 14.84 18.22
C THR A 77 15.59 15.82 19.09
N THR A 78 15.92 15.44 20.32
CA THR A 78 16.73 16.27 21.24
C THR A 78 18.19 15.85 21.20
N LYS A 79 18.44 14.53 21.17
CA LYS A 79 19.78 13.94 21.20
C LYS A 79 20.60 14.20 19.92
N ILE A 80 19.94 14.50 18.80
CA ILE A 80 20.58 14.86 17.52
C ILE A 80 21.47 16.12 17.62
N TYR A 81 21.28 16.96 18.64
CA TYR A 81 22.06 18.17 18.85
C TYR A 81 23.25 17.96 19.80
N ASP A 82 23.41 16.78 20.40
CA ASP A 82 24.53 16.45 21.29
C ASP A 82 25.68 15.81 20.48
N PRO A 83 26.86 16.47 20.39
CA PRO A 83 28.00 15.93 19.66
C PRO A 83 28.51 14.59 20.20
N ALA A 84 28.47 14.38 21.52
CA ALA A 84 28.94 13.14 22.13
C ALA A 84 28.00 11.97 21.86
N ILE A 85 26.71 12.23 21.66
CA ILE A 85 25.72 11.21 21.30
C ILE A 85 25.81 10.90 19.80
N THR A 86 25.85 11.93 18.96
CA THR A 86 25.94 11.76 17.50
C THR A 86 27.22 11.04 17.08
N GLU A 87 28.34 11.23 17.79
CA GLU A 87 29.56 10.47 17.54
C GLU A 87 29.45 8.98 17.90
N LYS A 88 28.66 8.65 18.94
CA LYS A 88 28.34 7.24 19.25
C LYS A 88 27.47 6.63 18.17
N TRP A 89 26.47 7.36 17.67
CA TRP A 89 25.63 6.91 16.56
C TRP A 89 26.44 6.72 15.28
N ARG A 90 27.41 7.60 15.01
CA ARG A 90 28.36 7.44 13.88
C ARG A 90 29.12 6.12 14.00
N SER A 91 29.71 5.86 15.16
CA SER A 91 30.45 4.62 15.42
C SER A 91 29.56 3.38 15.30
N GLU A 92 28.32 3.46 15.79
CA GLU A 92 27.33 2.38 15.70
C GLU A 92 26.95 2.08 14.24
N ILE A 93 26.61 3.11 13.45
CA ILE A 93 26.20 2.97 12.05
C ILE A 93 27.34 2.43 11.18
N LYS A 94 28.55 2.99 11.32
CA LYS A 94 29.74 2.50 10.60
C LYS A 94 30.13 1.05 10.92
N SER A 95 29.69 0.51 12.05
CA SER A 95 29.93 -0.88 12.41
C SER A 95 28.93 -1.86 11.78
N GLN A 96 27.83 -1.35 11.22
CA GLN A 96 26.70 -2.16 10.73
C GLN A 96 26.46 -2.01 9.22
N LEU A 97 26.83 -0.87 8.62
CA LEU A 97 26.54 -0.50 7.23
C LEU A 97 27.81 0.00 6.53
N ASP A 98 27.85 -0.05 5.19
CA ASP A 98 28.92 0.62 4.43
C ASP A 98 28.69 2.13 4.47
N PHE A 99 29.51 2.84 5.26
CA PHE A 99 29.25 4.23 5.58
C PHE A 99 30.52 5.08 5.66
N THR A 100 30.56 6.14 4.88
CA THR A 100 31.63 7.16 4.96
C THR A 100 31.29 8.23 6.00
N ASP A 101 32.27 9.07 6.36
CA ASP A 101 32.00 10.21 7.25
C ASP A 101 31.10 11.26 6.58
N LYS A 102 31.23 11.43 5.26
CA LYS A 102 30.39 12.37 4.50
C LYS A 102 28.93 11.92 4.44
N MET A 103 28.68 10.61 4.24
CA MET A 103 27.33 10.04 4.30
C MET A 103 26.70 10.30 5.66
N PHE A 104 27.45 10.13 6.75
CA PHE A 104 26.95 10.41 8.10
C PHE A 104 26.68 11.88 8.34
N ASP A 105 27.57 12.77 7.91
CA ASP A 105 27.37 14.21 8.03
C ASP A 105 26.13 14.66 7.24
N TRP A 106 25.90 14.04 6.07
CA TRP A 106 24.71 14.25 5.26
C TRP A 106 23.44 13.78 5.97
N CYS A 107 23.40 12.55 6.47
CA CYS A 107 22.26 12.03 7.22
C CYS A 107 21.99 12.84 8.50
N LEU A 108 23.04 13.27 9.20
CA LEU A 108 22.92 14.11 10.39
C LEU A 108 22.29 15.47 10.06
N ALA A 109 22.60 16.05 8.90
CA ALA A 109 21.96 17.28 8.43
C ALA A 109 20.47 17.06 8.13
N GLU A 110 20.10 16.02 7.37
CA GLU A 110 18.69 15.71 7.09
C GLU A 110 17.91 15.39 8.37
N LEU A 111 18.49 14.63 9.30
CA LEU A 111 17.86 14.30 10.58
C LEU A 111 17.57 15.54 11.43
N LYS A 112 18.39 16.60 11.35
CA LYS A 112 18.08 17.87 12.04
C LYS A 112 16.85 18.54 11.44
N THR A 113 16.75 18.59 10.11
CA THR A 113 15.54 19.09 9.42
C THR A 113 14.32 18.24 9.78
N LYS A 114 14.43 16.90 9.75
CA LYS A 114 13.35 15.99 10.17
C LYS A 114 12.97 16.20 11.64
N ALA A 115 13.91 16.51 12.52
CA ALA A 115 13.61 16.79 13.94
C ALA A 115 12.76 18.06 14.09
N GLU A 116 13.03 19.10 13.31
CA GLU A 116 12.22 20.33 13.29
C GLU A 116 10.81 20.06 12.74
N GLN A 117 10.71 19.33 11.63
CA GLN A 117 9.42 18.92 11.05
C GLN A 117 8.61 18.07 12.05
N PHE A 118 9.25 17.12 12.72
CA PHE A 118 8.61 16.27 13.72
C PHE A 118 8.02 17.09 14.89
N GLN A 119 8.62 18.23 15.26
CA GLN A 119 8.05 19.09 16.31
C GLN A 119 6.69 19.69 15.90
N LYS A 120 6.51 19.99 14.61
CA LYS A 120 5.26 20.50 14.05
C LYS A 120 4.26 19.38 13.77
N GLU A 121 4.72 18.32 13.13
CA GLU A 121 3.85 17.32 12.47
C GLU A 121 3.67 16.04 13.28
N LYS A 122 4.59 15.74 14.20
CA LYS A 122 4.58 14.55 15.07
C LYS A 122 4.72 13.21 14.33
N PHE A 123 5.16 13.23 13.08
CA PHE A 123 5.57 12.05 12.32
C PHE A 123 6.84 12.35 11.51
N VAL A 124 7.46 11.31 10.96
CA VAL A 124 8.67 11.41 10.14
C VAL A 124 8.59 10.45 8.95
N ILE A 125 9.18 10.84 7.83
CA ILE A 125 9.39 9.96 6.66
C ILE A 125 10.55 9.01 6.99
N ALA A 126 10.26 7.72 7.01
CA ALA A 126 11.17 6.64 7.36
C ALA A 126 11.93 6.07 6.17
N ILE A 127 11.28 5.97 5.01
CA ILE A 127 11.83 5.41 3.77
C ILE A 127 11.32 6.28 2.62
N ASP A 128 12.15 6.46 1.59
CA ASP A 128 11.68 7.08 0.34
C ASP A 128 10.74 6.17 -0.41
N GLY A 129 9.79 6.77 -1.13
CA GLY A 129 8.48 6.15 -1.36
C GLY A 129 7.48 6.51 -0.25
N ASP A 130 7.80 7.54 0.53
CA ASP A 130 6.92 8.25 1.47
C ASP A 130 6.30 7.40 2.57
N VAL A 131 7.04 6.38 3.03
CA VAL A 131 6.63 5.60 4.21
C VAL A 131 6.82 6.48 5.45
N CYS A 132 5.72 6.91 6.05
CA CYS A 132 5.74 7.74 7.26
C CYS A 132 5.48 6.91 8.51
N LYS A 133 6.11 7.28 9.64
CA LYS A 133 5.86 6.67 10.95
C LYS A 133 5.68 7.71 12.05
N SER A 134 4.82 7.39 13.02
CA SER A 134 4.64 8.17 14.25
C SER A 134 4.41 7.26 15.45
N ASP A 135 5.04 7.62 16.58
CA ASP A 135 4.84 6.96 17.87
C ASP A 135 4.01 7.82 18.84
N THR A 136 3.52 8.99 18.40
CA THR A 136 2.91 10.00 19.29
C THR A 136 1.59 10.58 18.80
N LEU A 137 1.22 10.38 17.53
CA LEU A 137 -0.03 10.92 16.97
C LEU A 137 -1.28 10.32 17.61
N ILE A 138 -1.25 9.02 17.93
CA ILE A 138 -2.29 8.36 18.71
C ILE A 138 -1.85 8.33 20.17
N THR A 139 -2.66 8.90 21.05
CA THR A 139 -2.31 8.96 22.48
C THR A 139 -2.48 7.61 23.15
N GLU A 140 -1.76 7.40 24.25
CA GLU A 140 -1.89 6.21 25.08
C GLU A 140 -3.34 6.01 25.58
N GLU A 141 -4.03 7.11 25.92
CA GLU A 141 -5.45 7.09 26.29
C GLU A 141 -6.33 6.53 25.16
N THR A 142 -6.16 7.02 23.93
CA THR A 142 -6.91 6.51 22.76
C THR A 142 -6.57 5.04 22.49
N ARG A 143 -5.31 4.63 22.67
CA ARG A 143 -4.88 3.23 22.51
C ARG A 143 -5.57 2.30 23.49
N LEU A 144 -5.62 2.68 24.78
CA LEU A 144 -6.29 1.90 25.82
C LEU A 144 -7.80 1.85 25.59
N GLU A 145 -8.39 2.94 25.09
CA GLU A 145 -9.80 2.96 24.72
C GLU A 145 -10.12 2.05 23.53
N ILE A 146 -9.24 1.96 22.52
CA ILE A 146 -9.34 0.97 21.43
C ILE A 146 -9.32 -0.45 22.00
N ILE A 147 -8.39 -0.75 22.92
CA ILE A 147 -8.31 -2.07 23.56
C ILE A 147 -9.60 -2.42 24.30
N GLU A 148 -10.20 -1.46 25.00
CA GLU A 148 -11.46 -1.72 25.72
C GLU A 148 -12.64 -1.87 24.75
N ALA A 149 -12.75 -0.97 23.78
CA ALA A 149 -13.87 -0.95 22.84
C ALA A 149 -13.90 -2.17 21.92
N ILE A 150 -12.74 -2.74 21.56
CA ILE A 150 -12.67 -3.88 20.63
C ILE A 150 -13.05 -5.22 21.26
N LYS A 151 -13.07 -5.32 22.60
CA LYS A 151 -13.47 -6.55 23.32
C LYS A 151 -14.85 -7.07 22.91
N VAL A 152 -15.77 -6.20 22.51
CA VAL A 152 -17.10 -6.61 22.03
C VAL A 152 -17.06 -7.49 20.78
N LEU A 153 -15.97 -7.44 20.00
CA LEU A 153 -15.72 -8.29 18.84
C LEU A 153 -14.74 -9.44 19.15
N GLU A 154 -13.84 -9.24 20.11
CA GLU A 154 -12.75 -10.17 20.43
C GLU A 154 -13.15 -11.22 21.50
N ASP A 155 -13.86 -10.80 22.55
CA ASP A 155 -14.27 -11.62 23.70
C ASP A 155 -15.59 -12.36 23.43
N VAL A 156 -15.70 -12.95 22.24
CA VAL A 156 -16.84 -13.78 21.83
C VAL A 156 -16.58 -15.27 22.12
N PRO A 157 -17.62 -16.11 22.27
CA PRO A 157 -17.46 -17.55 22.39
C PRO A 157 -16.59 -18.12 21.26
N GLU A 158 -15.81 -19.17 21.54
CA GLU A 158 -14.88 -19.75 20.56
C GLU A 158 -15.55 -20.15 19.24
N SER A 159 -16.80 -20.64 19.30
CA SER A 159 -17.59 -20.98 18.11
C SER A 159 -17.97 -19.78 17.22
N GLN A 160 -17.85 -18.56 17.74
CA GLN A 160 -18.13 -17.31 17.03
C GLN A 160 -16.86 -16.60 16.56
N LYS A 161 -15.68 -17.02 17.02
CA LYS A 161 -14.41 -16.46 16.55
C LYS A 161 -14.22 -16.73 15.06
N ASP A 162 -13.85 -15.68 14.35
CA ASP A 162 -13.67 -15.74 12.90
C ASP A 162 -12.18 -15.85 12.56
N TRP A 163 -11.66 -17.07 12.66
CA TRP A 163 -10.28 -17.37 12.30
C TRP A 163 -10.08 -17.26 10.77
N HIS A 164 -9.06 -16.52 10.37
CA HIS A 164 -8.73 -16.25 8.98
C HIS A 164 -8.43 -17.55 8.24
N PRO A 165 -9.01 -17.81 7.05
CA PRO A 165 -8.80 -19.04 6.30
C PRO A 165 -7.32 -19.32 6.01
N GLY A 166 -6.86 -20.52 6.37
CA GLY A 166 -5.48 -20.95 6.14
C GLY A 166 -4.44 -20.37 7.11
N SER A 167 -4.85 -19.63 8.14
CA SER A 167 -3.94 -19.05 9.14
C SER A 167 -3.55 -19.98 10.29
N ASN A 168 -3.97 -21.25 10.25
CA ASN A 168 -3.78 -22.20 11.36
C ASN A 168 -4.31 -21.64 12.70
N ASP A 169 -5.46 -20.98 12.69
CA ASP A 169 -6.08 -20.30 13.86
C ASP A 169 -5.10 -19.35 14.59
N GLN A 170 -4.26 -18.64 13.83
CA GLN A 170 -3.36 -17.62 14.38
C GLN A 170 -3.84 -16.21 14.06
N VAL A 171 -4.61 -15.99 13.00
CA VAL A 171 -5.11 -14.65 12.63
C VAL A 171 -6.61 -14.60 12.87
N LEU A 172 -7.05 -13.76 13.81
CA LEU A 172 -8.44 -13.52 14.14
C LEU A 172 -8.93 -12.27 13.41
N ASP A 173 -9.91 -12.45 12.51
CA ASP A 173 -10.57 -11.37 11.79
C ASP A 173 -11.67 -10.76 12.68
N LEU A 174 -11.49 -9.51 13.12
CA LEU A 174 -12.49 -8.81 13.95
C LEU A 174 -13.42 -7.96 13.09
N VAL A 175 -12.82 -7.20 12.17
CA VAL A 175 -13.50 -6.51 11.07
C VAL A 175 -12.65 -6.78 9.84
N HIS A 176 -13.15 -7.53 8.87
CA HIS A 176 -12.40 -7.87 7.67
C HIS A 176 -13.18 -7.49 6.41
N PRO A 177 -12.60 -6.71 5.48
CA PRO A 177 -13.31 -6.19 4.31
C PRO A 177 -13.70 -7.27 3.28
N SER A 178 -13.09 -8.46 3.36
CA SER A 178 -13.47 -9.61 2.55
C SER A 178 -14.69 -10.37 3.05
N LEU A 179 -15.26 -10.00 4.21
CA LEU A 179 -16.54 -10.52 4.68
C LEU A 179 -17.64 -9.54 4.29
N PHE A 180 -18.73 -10.06 3.72
CA PHE A 180 -19.80 -9.26 3.09
C PHE A 180 -19.28 -8.22 2.06
N PRO A 181 -18.39 -8.59 1.12
CA PRO A 181 -17.94 -7.67 0.08
C PRO A 181 -19.10 -7.33 -0.86
N LEU A 182 -18.91 -6.34 -1.74
CA LEU A 182 -19.76 -6.23 -2.92
C LEU A 182 -19.52 -7.48 -3.78
N ALA A 183 -20.57 -8.20 -4.14
CA ALA A 183 -20.53 -9.29 -5.10
C ALA A 183 -21.40 -8.94 -6.31
N TYR A 184 -20.77 -8.72 -7.46
CA TYR A 184 -21.47 -8.34 -8.68
C TYR A 184 -22.48 -9.41 -9.08
N GLY A 185 -23.69 -9.00 -9.46
CA GLY A 185 -24.79 -9.93 -9.75
C GLY A 185 -25.43 -10.61 -8.53
N LYS A 186 -25.02 -10.28 -7.30
CA LYS A 186 -25.67 -10.76 -6.06
C LYS A 186 -26.06 -9.63 -5.10
N SER A 187 -25.13 -8.72 -4.81
CA SER A 187 -25.37 -7.60 -3.90
C SER A 187 -26.39 -6.62 -4.48
N ARG A 188 -27.19 -6.02 -3.59
CA ARG A 188 -28.13 -4.96 -3.96
C ARG A 188 -27.46 -3.60 -3.89
N ILE A 189 -27.73 -2.74 -4.88
CA ILE A 189 -27.18 -1.40 -4.98
C ILE A 189 -28.33 -0.40 -5.11
N VAL A 190 -28.25 0.68 -4.33
CA VAL A 190 -29.12 1.85 -4.41
C VAL A 190 -28.42 2.91 -5.27
N GLU A 191 -29.03 3.26 -6.40
CA GLU A 191 -28.46 4.19 -7.40
C GLU A 191 -28.88 5.66 -7.19
N ASP A 192 -30.06 5.87 -6.58
CA ASP A 192 -30.76 7.17 -6.60
C ASP A 192 -30.65 7.94 -5.26
N GLU A 193 -30.30 7.26 -4.17
CA GLU A 193 -30.20 7.83 -2.82
C GLU A 193 -28.98 7.27 -2.08
N LEU A 194 -28.43 8.05 -1.13
CA LEU A 194 -27.33 7.63 -0.28
C LEU A 194 -27.86 7.06 1.05
N ILE A 195 -27.32 5.91 1.42
CA ILE A 195 -27.54 5.26 2.70
C ILE A 195 -26.60 5.90 3.74
N THR A 196 -27.16 6.43 4.81
CA THR A 196 -26.39 7.03 5.91
C THR A 196 -26.14 6.03 7.03
N LEU A 197 -25.21 6.35 7.94
CA LEU A 197 -24.95 5.56 9.13
C LEU A 197 -26.21 5.40 9.99
N GLU A 198 -27.05 6.44 10.07
CA GLU A 198 -28.28 6.45 10.88
C GLU A 198 -29.41 5.61 10.28
N ASN A 199 -29.52 5.57 8.95
CA ASN A 199 -30.63 4.91 8.27
C ASN A 199 -30.27 3.55 7.64
N CYS A 200 -29.01 3.11 7.73
CA CYS A 200 -28.53 1.91 7.03
C CYS A 200 -29.30 0.63 7.39
N LEU A 201 -29.67 0.45 8.66
CA LEU A 201 -30.42 -0.72 9.12
C LEU A 201 -31.85 -0.76 8.56
N GLU A 202 -32.47 0.40 8.34
CA GLU A 202 -33.80 0.51 7.73
C GLU A 202 -33.78 0.23 6.23
N ASN A 203 -32.61 0.33 5.60
CA ASN A 203 -32.39 0.10 4.18
C ASN A 203 -32.00 -1.34 3.84
N ILE A 204 -31.93 -2.27 4.81
CA ILE A 204 -31.62 -3.66 4.50
C ILE A 204 -32.66 -4.25 3.53
N GLY A 205 -32.20 -4.72 2.38
CA GLY A 205 -33.03 -5.31 1.33
C GLY A 205 -33.48 -4.33 0.24
N THR A 206 -33.20 -3.03 0.39
CA THR A 206 -33.46 -2.04 -0.67
C THR A 206 -32.43 -2.14 -1.79
N GLY A 207 -32.69 -1.41 -2.89
CA GLY A 207 -31.84 -1.44 -4.08
C GLY A 207 -32.10 -2.63 -5.01
N VAL A 208 -31.32 -2.67 -6.10
CA VAL A 208 -31.45 -3.67 -7.18
C VAL A 208 -30.14 -4.43 -7.36
N VAL A 209 -30.24 -5.67 -7.79
CA VAL A 209 -29.07 -6.46 -8.17
C VAL A 209 -28.65 -6.03 -9.58
N ILE A 210 -27.42 -5.55 -9.71
CA ILE A 210 -26.88 -5.08 -10.98
C ILE A 210 -25.82 -6.08 -11.45
N GLU A 211 -26.03 -6.64 -12.63
CA GLU A 211 -25.01 -7.43 -13.30
C GLU A 211 -23.92 -6.51 -13.87
N LEU A 212 -22.66 -6.92 -13.72
CA LEU A 212 -21.53 -6.21 -14.30
C LEU A 212 -21.60 -6.32 -15.84
N LYS A 213 -22.06 -5.25 -16.50
CA LYS A 213 -22.17 -5.16 -17.96
C LYS A 213 -20.88 -4.67 -18.61
N ASP A 214 -19.74 -5.22 -18.20
CA ASP A 214 -18.45 -4.74 -18.70
C ASP A 214 -17.81 -5.67 -19.73
N ASN A 215 -17.83 -5.24 -21.00
CA ASN A 215 -17.14 -5.89 -22.11
C ASN A 215 -15.73 -5.30 -22.36
N SER A 216 -15.31 -4.25 -21.63
CA SER A 216 -14.06 -3.51 -21.86
C SER A 216 -12.81 -4.32 -21.49
N LEU A 217 -12.93 -5.28 -20.56
CA LEU A 217 -11.85 -6.19 -20.15
C LEU A 217 -11.43 -7.20 -21.23
N LYS A 218 -11.94 -7.09 -22.47
CA LYS A 218 -11.42 -7.82 -23.64
C LYS A 218 -10.11 -7.23 -24.17
N LEU A 219 -9.74 -6.03 -23.74
CA LEU A 219 -8.42 -5.46 -23.98
C LEU A 219 -7.61 -5.63 -22.69
N GLY A 220 -6.89 -6.76 -22.59
CA GLY A 220 -5.70 -6.78 -21.72
C GLY A 220 -4.76 -5.65 -22.14
N LEU A 221 -3.95 -5.20 -21.19
CA LEU A 221 -3.00 -4.08 -21.24
C LEU A 221 -3.49 -2.88 -20.42
N SER A 222 -3.43 -3.02 -19.09
CA SER A 222 -2.76 -1.94 -18.38
C SER A 222 -1.31 -1.97 -18.86
N LYS A 223 -0.87 -0.91 -19.55
CA LYS A 223 0.56 -0.69 -19.73
C LYS A 223 1.00 0.04 -18.48
N SER A 224 1.58 -0.69 -17.52
CA SER A 224 2.32 -0.01 -16.46
C SER A 224 3.45 0.82 -17.09
N LYS A 225 3.91 1.88 -16.45
CA LYS A 225 5.15 2.58 -16.89
C LYS A 225 6.34 1.59 -17.00
N GLY A 226 6.36 0.52 -16.19
CA GLY A 226 7.37 -0.55 -16.24
C GLY A 226 7.08 -1.69 -17.22
N ASN A 227 6.09 -1.57 -18.11
CA ASN A 227 5.67 -2.60 -19.09
C ASN A 227 5.13 -3.93 -18.52
N ILE A 228 4.72 -3.96 -17.25
CA ILE A 228 4.09 -5.14 -16.63
C ILE A 228 2.61 -5.21 -16.99
N SER A 229 2.12 -6.42 -17.31
CA SER A 229 0.70 -6.71 -17.51
C SER A 229 0.22 -7.83 -16.59
N VAL A 230 -0.43 -7.47 -15.48
CA VAL A 230 -0.92 -8.47 -14.52
C VAL A 230 -2.29 -9.04 -14.95
N PRO A 231 -2.40 -10.36 -15.20
CA PRO A 231 -3.70 -10.99 -15.46
C PRO A 231 -4.64 -10.85 -14.27
N HIS A 232 -5.93 -10.60 -14.55
CA HIS A 232 -6.98 -10.49 -13.51
C HIS A 232 -6.72 -9.38 -12.47
N ALA A 233 -6.02 -8.31 -12.86
CA ALA A 233 -5.80 -7.16 -11.98
C ALA A 233 -7.08 -6.46 -11.51
N TRP A 234 -8.16 -6.60 -12.29
CA TRP A 234 -9.52 -6.21 -11.91
C TRP A 234 -10.40 -7.45 -11.68
N SER A 235 -11.09 -7.47 -10.54
CA SER A 235 -12.07 -8.51 -10.20
C SER A 235 -13.41 -8.26 -10.88
N LYS A 236 -13.93 -9.29 -11.55
CA LYS A 236 -15.30 -9.29 -12.09
C LYS A 236 -16.34 -9.76 -11.07
N ASN A 237 -15.89 -10.29 -9.93
CA ASN A 237 -16.73 -10.97 -8.97
C ASN A 237 -16.98 -10.10 -7.74
N PHE A 238 -15.93 -9.44 -7.25
CA PHE A 238 -15.94 -8.82 -5.93
C PHE A 238 -15.30 -7.43 -5.91
N GLN A 239 -15.75 -6.59 -4.98
CA GLN A 239 -15.08 -5.34 -4.61
C GLN A 239 -15.17 -5.18 -3.09
N TRP A 240 -14.13 -4.67 -2.45
CA TRP A 240 -14.29 -4.21 -1.07
C TRP A 240 -15.19 -2.97 -1.01
N LEU A 241 -15.99 -2.88 0.05
CA LEU A 241 -16.92 -1.78 0.28
C LEU A 241 -16.28 -0.75 1.23
N PRO A 242 -15.81 0.41 0.72
CA PRO A 242 -15.43 1.50 1.60
C PRO A 242 -16.65 2.09 2.30
N ALA A 243 -16.39 2.81 3.39
CA ALA A 243 -17.31 3.72 4.03
C ALA A 243 -16.96 5.17 3.68
N ASP A 244 -17.99 5.98 3.47
CA ASP A 244 -17.84 7.41 3.19
C ASP A 244 -17.61 8.16 4.51
N VAL A 245 -16.63 9.07 4.52
CA VAL A 245 -16.32 9.95 5.64
C VAL A 245 -16.34 11.41 5.22
N SER A 246 -16.94 12.26 6.04
CA SER A 246 -16.90 13.71 5.88
C SER A 246 -15.77 14.33 6.69
N LEU A 247 -15.21 15.43 6.17
CA LEU A 247 -14.23 16.25 6.87
C LEU A 247 -14.90 17.58 7.22
N LYS A 248 -15.15 17.81 8.51
CA LYS A 248 -15.91 18.95 9.01
C LYS A 248 -15.06 19.76 9.99
N GLU A 249 -15.35 21.05 10.09
CA GLU A 249 -14.83 21.89 11.16
C GLU A 249 -15.96 22.20 12.14
N VAL A 250 -15.76 21.84 13.40
CA VAL A 250 -16.72 22.05 14.48
C VAL A 250 -16.02 22.87 15.56
N GLU A 251 -16.52 24.08 15.82
CA GLU A 251 -15.96 25.00 16.81
C GLU A 251 -14.45 25.28 16.59
N GLY A 252 -14.02 25.33 15.32
CA GLY A 252 -12.62 25.54 14.93
C GLY A 252 -11.73 24.30 15.01
N ASN A 253 -12.29 23.13 15.35
CA ASN A 253 -11.57 21.87 15.38
C ASN A 253 -11.91 21.01 14.16
N ARG A 254 -10.88 20.43 13.53
CA ARG A 254 -11.02 19.43 12.46
C ARG A 254 -11.63 18.14 13.03
N VAL A 255 -12.74 17.67 12.45
CA VAL A 255 -13.48 16.47 12.86
C VAL A 255 -13.77 15.60 11.64
N VAL A 256 -13.49 14.30 11.75
CA VAL A 256 -13.89 13.29 10.76
C VAL A 256 -15.17 12.61 11.24
N LYS A 257 -16.13 12.38 10.33
CA LYS A 257 -17.34 11.62 10.63
C LYS A 257 -17.65 10.58 9.57
N PHE A 258 -17.97 9.35 9.99
CA PHE A 258 -18.56 8.37 9.09
C PHE A 258 -19.96 8.82 8.68
N GLU A 259 -20.17 8.96 7.38
CA GLU A 259 -21.49 9.24 6.80
C GLU A 259 -22.22 7.95 6.43
N SER A 260 -21.49 6.85 6.18
CA SER A 260 -22.04 5.50 5.97
C SER A 260 -21.41 4.47 6.91
N TYR A 261 -22.01 3.28 7.00
CA TYR A 261 -21.53 2.23 7.91
C TYR A 261 -20.20 1.62 7.47
N ILE A 262 -19.35 1.22 8.41
CA ILE A 262 -18.16 0.43 8.14
C ILE A 262 -18.61 -1.00 7.80
N ASN A 263 -18.18 -1.52 6.65
CA ASN A 263 -18.54 -2.88 6.26
C ASN A 263 -18.17 -3.89 7.36
N ASN A 264 -19.12 -4.77 7.69
CA ASN A 264 -19.02 -5.76 8.75
C ASN A 264 -18.86 -5.23 10.20
N LEU A 265 -19.06 -3.93 10.46
CA LEU A 265 -19.08 -3.36 11.82
C LEU A 265 -20.43 -2.71 12.13
N HIS A 266 -21.17 -3.28 13.09
CA HIS A 266 -22.53 -2.83 13.37
C HIS A 266 -22.56 -1.38 13.90
N PRO A 267 -23.45 -0.49 13.39
CA PRO A 267 -23.55 0.93 13.80
C PRO A 267 -23.72 1.17 15.30
N ARG A 268 -24.29 0.21 16.03
CA ARG A 268 -24.39 0.21 17.51
C ARG A 268 -23.06 0.43 18.23
N HIS A 269 -21.93 0.08 17.62
CA HIS A 269 -20.60 0.22 18.21
C HIS A 269 -20.04 1.63 18.06
N THR A 270 -20.78 2.63 18.54
CA THR A 270 -20.49 4.06 18.35
C THR A 270 -19.10 4.48 18.84
N THR A 271 -18.61 3.87 19.94
CA THR A 271 -17.25 4.10 20.45
C THR A 271 -16.19 3.66 19.43
N LEU A 272 -16.34 2.50 18.79
CA LEU A 272 -15.39 2.02 17.77
C LEU A 272 -15.38 2.95 16.57
N TYR A 273 -16.54 3.39 16.07
CA TYR A 273 -16.63 4.38 14.99
C TYR A 273 -15.87 5.66 15.35
N ARG A 274 -16.10 6.23 16.55
CA ARG A 274 -15.41 7.44 17.02
C ARG A 274 -13.89 7.27 17.14
N LEU A 275 -13.43 6.10 17.58
CA LEU A 275 -11.99 5.81 17.69
C LEU A 275 -11.35 5.68 16.30
N VAL A 276 -12.02 5.04 15.36
CA VAL A 276 -11.55 4.95 13.97
C VAL A 276 -11.54 6.34 13.31
N GLU A 277 -12.56 7.18 13.53
CA GLU A 277 -12.57 8.59 13.10
C GLU A 277 -11.34 9.35 13.62
N THR A 278 -10.94 9.10 14.87
CA THR A 278 -9.76 9.71 15.49
C THR A 278 -8.48 9.26 14.77
N VAL A 279 -8.35 7.96 14.48
CA VAL A 279 -7.19 7.42 13.76
C VAL A 279 -7.12 7.93 12.31
N ILE A 280 -8.27 8.06 11.63
CA ILE A 280 -8.35 8.68 10.29
C ILE A 280 -7.90 10.13 10.35
N LEU A 281 -8.43 10.93 11.29
CA LEU A 281 -8.06 12.34 11.45
C LEU A 281 -6.54 12.50 11.63
N LYS A 282 -5.90 11.61 12.39
CA LYS A 282 -4.45 11.61 12.61
C LYS A 282 -3.65 11.08 11.42
N SER A 283 -4.26 10.24 10.59
CA SER A 283 -3.65 9.71 9.37
C SER A 283 -3.64 10.71 8.22
N ILE A 284 -4.62 11.63 8.14
CA ILE A 284 -4.75 12.57 7.00
C ILE A 284 -3.45 13.37 6.72
N PRO A 285 -2.78 14.00 7.71
CA PRO A 285 -1.50 14.69 7.46
C PRO A 285 -0.39 13.75 7.00
N MET A 286 -0.38 12.51 7.49
CA MET A 286 0.59 11.51 7.05
C MET A 286 0.29 11.06 5.62
N TRP A 287 -0.99 10.87 5.24
CA TRP A 287 -1.40 10.56 3.87
C TRP A 287 -1.08 11.69 2.90
N SER A 288 -1.25 12.95 3.32
CA SER A 288 -0.81 14.12 2.57
C SER A 288 0.67 14.03 2.20
N GLN A 289 1.54 13.68 3.16
CA GLN A 289 2.96 13.45 2.88
C GLN A 289 3.19 12.20 2.02
N THR A 290 2.49 11.11 2.34
CA THR A 290 2.57 9.80 1.68
C THR A 290 2.27 9.88 0.17
N LEU A 291 1.30 10.71 -0.21
CA LEU A 291 0.84 10.82 -1.60
C LEU A 291 1.50 11.97 -2.36
N LEU A 292 2.20 12.87 -1.67
CA LEU A 292 2.84 14.03 -2.30
C LEU A 292 3.95 13.59 -3.27
N ALA A 293 4.93 12.78 -2.82
CA ALA A 293 6.05 12.40 -3.68
C ALA A 293 5.71 11.25 -4.63
N ALA A 294 4.79 10.35 -4.23
CA ALA A 294 4.13 9.45 -5.17
C ALA A 294 3.60 10.21 -6.41
N SER A 295 3.04 11.41 -6.23
CA SER A 295 2.50 12.27 -7.30
C SER A 295 3.53 13.14 -8.03
N ALA A 296 4.82 13.04 -7.69
CA ALA A 296 5.87 13.95 -8.16
C ALA A 296 7.02 13.23 -8.89
N MET A 297 6.82 11.96 -9.24
CA MET A 297 7.88 11.01 -9.58
C MET A 297 8.91 11.51 -10.59
N ASP A 298 8.45 12.15 -11.67
CA ASP A 298 9.29 12.58 -12.78
C ASP A 298 10.24 13.74 -12.38
N ASN A 299 10.08 14.30 -11.18
CA ASN A 299 10.87 15.43 -10.64
C ASN A 299 11.72 15.05 -9.40
N THR A 300 11.78 13.78 -9.02
CA THR A 300 12.50 13.36 -7.80
C THR A 300 14.02 13.36 -8.03
N GLU A 301 14.77 14.24 -7.34
CA GLU A 301 16.24 14.28 -7.42
C GLU A 301 16.87 13.10 -6.64
N ILE A 302 17.79 12.36 -7.25
CA ILE A 302 18.60 11.30 -6.61
C ILE A 302 19.52 11.92 -5.54
N ARG A 303 19.56 11.40 -4.30
CA ARG A 303 20.43 11.98 -3.24
C ARG A 303 21.91 11.73 -3.47
N LEU A 304 22.23 10.55 -3.98
CA LEU A 304 23.58 10.12 -4.31
C LEU A 304 23.71 9.99 -5.82
N PRO A 305 24.13 11.07 -6.51
CA PRO A 305 24.58 10.95 -7.89
C PRO A 305 25.67 9.90 -7.99
N TRP A 306 25.60 9.09 -9.05
CA TRP A 306 26.52 8.00 -9.31
C TRP A 306 27.06 8.08 -10.74
N SER A 307 28.22 7.47 -10.96
CA SER A 307 28.85 7.28 -12.26
C SER A 307 29.46 5.88 -12.31
N ILE A 308 29.75 5.39 -13.52
CA ILE A 308 30.42 4.11 -13.73
C ILE A 308 31.90 4.41 -13.94
N GLU A 309 32.67 4.27 -12.87
CA GLU A 309 34.11 4.53 -12.85
C GLU A 309 34.80 3.44 -12.01
N TYR A 310 36.05 3.10 -12.35
CA TYR A 310 36.82 2.06 -11.68
C TYR A 310 38.15 2.60 -11.17
N ASP A 311 38.66 2.08 -10.05
CA ASP A 311 39.95 2.48 -9.47
C ASP A 311 41.15 1.65 -9.95
N PHE A 312 41.04 1.02 -11.13
CA PHE A 312 42.10 0.29 -11.80
C PHE A 312 42.17 0.64 -13.30
N ASP A 313 43.29 0.29 -13.95
CA ASP A 313 43.46 0.41 -15.39
C ASP A 313 43.07 -0.91 -16.06
N GLU A 314 42.09 -0.88 -16.97
CA GLU A 314 41.64 -2.08 -17.70
C GLU A 314 42.69 -2.67 -18.64
N GLU A 315 43.73 -1.90 -18.99
CA GLU A 315 44.85 -2.36 -19.83
C GLU A 315 45.94 -3.07 -19.02
N ASP A 316 45.94 -2.95 -17.68
CA ASP A 316 46.93 -3.55 -16.78
C ASP A 316 46.60 -5.03 -16.44
N VAL A 317 46.28 -5.84 -17.45
CA VAL A 317 46.02 -7.28 -17.29
C VAL A 317 47.30 -8.00 -16.85
N PRO A 318 47.31 -8.78 -15.75
CA PRO A 318 48.49 -9.48 -15.27
C PRO A 318 49.05 -10.47 -16.30
N ALA A 319 50.35 -10.36 -16.61
CA ALA A 319 50.98 -11.23 -17.61
C ALA A 319 51.05 -12.71 -17.18
N ASP A 320 50.97 -12.99 -15.87
CA ASP A 320 50.94 -14.33 -15.29
C ASP A 320 49.54 -14.99 -15.32
N LEU A 321 48.54 -14.29 -15.86
CA LEU A 321 47.21 -14.84 -16.12
C LEU A 321 47.23 -15.93 -17.21
N TYR A 322 48.18 -15.83 -18.15
CA TYR A 322 48.31 -16.72 -19.30
C TYR A 322 49.27 -17.88 -19.04
N SER A 323 48.93 -19.05 -19.58
CA SER A 323 49.78 -20.25 -19.67
C SER A 323 50.43 -20.33 -21.05
N ASP A 324 51.62 -20.94 -21.13
CA ASP A 324 52.30 -21.19 -22.40
C ASP A 324 51.48 -22.09 -23.38
N ASP A 325 50.49 -22.82 -22.86
CA ASP A 325 49.59 -23.69 -23.61
C ASP A 325 48.29 -23.01 -24.09
N ASP A 326 48.03 -21.74 -23.72
CA ASP A 326 46.81 -21.03 -24.10
C ASP A 326 46.88 -20.52 -25.55
N ASP A 327 45.85 -20.80 -26.34
CA ASP A 327 45.64 -20.17 -27.65
C ASP A 327 45.05 -18.75 -27.53
N GLU A 328 44.90 -18.06 -28.66
CA GLU A 328 44.40 -16.67 -28.68
C GLU A 328 43.00 -16.54 -28.07
N ASP A 329 42.13 -17.53 -28.30
CA ASP A 329 40.77 -17.55 -27.77
C ASP A 329 40.80 -17.72 -26.23
N ALA A 330 41.58 -18.66 -25.72
CA ALA A 330 41.73 -18.88 -24.27
C ALA A 330 42.38 -17.69 -23.55
N GLN A 331 43.32 -16.98 -24.20
CA GLN A 331 43.89 -15.74 -23.66
C GLN A 331 42.85 -14.63 -23.61
N TRP A 332 42.04 -14.49 -24.66
CA TRP A 332 40.95 -13.52 -24.70
C TRP A 332 39.91 -13.78 -23.60
N ASP A 333 39.46 -15.02 -23.45
CA ASP A 333 38.49 -15.43 -22.42
C ASP A 333 39.03 -15.12 -21.01
N LYS A 334 40.29 -15.48 -20.71
CA LYS A 334 40.89 -15.20 -19.40
C LYS A 334 41.01 -13.71 -19.12
N ALA A 335 41.46 -12.93 -20.10
CA ALA A 335 41.57 -11.49 -19.95
C ALA A 335 40.19 -10.85 -19.74
N HIS A 336 39.17 -11.34 -20.44
CA HIS A 336 37.79 -10.92 -20.27
C HIS A 336 37.28 -11.23 -18.85
N ASP A 337 37.40 -12.49 -18.41
CA ASP A 337 37.00 -12.92 -17.05
C ASP A 337 37.71 -12.10 -15.95
N TRP A 338 39.00 -11.82 -16.13
CA TRP A 338 39.76 -10.97 -15.22
C TRP A 338 39.20 -9.54 -15.19
N LYS A 339 38.93 -8.93 -16.35
CA LYS A 339 38.35 -7.58 -16.42
C LYS A 339 36.98 -7.52 -15.73
N GLN A 340 36.11 -8.50 -15.98
CA GLN A 340 34.81 -8.57 -15.31
C GLN A 340 34.95 -8.63 -13.79
N SER A 341 35.80 -9.54 -13.29
CA SER A 341 36.08 -9.67 -11.86
C SER A 341 36.66 -8.39 -11.27
N MET A 342 37.51 -7.68 -12.00
CA MET A 342 38.08 -6.42 -11.53
C MET A 342 37.03 -5.31 -11.49
N ARG A 343 36.22 -5.14 -12.53
CA ARG A 343 35.13 -4.15 -12.56
C ARG A 343 34.18 -4.30 -11.38
N GLU A 344 33.76 -5.53 -11.07
CA GLU A 344 32.88 -5.80 -9.95
C GLU A 344 33.51 -5.39 -8.60
N GLN A 345 34.80 -5.67 -8.41
CA GLN A 345 35.52 -5.41 -7.15
C GLN A 345 35.99 -3.97 -6.98
N HIS A 346 36.23 -3.27 -8.08
CA HIS A 346 36.92 -1.99 -8.15
C HIS A 346 36.05 -0.84 -8.64
N VAL A 347 34.74 -1.06 -8.82
CA VAL A 347 33.80 0.03 -9.11
C VAL A 347 33.79 1.03 -7.96
N ILE A 348 33.99 2.30 -8.31
CA ILE A 348 34.05 3.40 -7.37
C ILE A 348 32.64 3.64 -6.83
N GLN A 349 32.48 3.42 -5.54
CA GLN A 349 31.22 3.61 -4.86
C GLN A 349 30.89 5.11 -4.72
N PRO A 350 29.63 5.53 -4.96
CA PRO A 350 29.22 6.93 -4.89
C PRO A 350 29.42 7.49 -3.48
N GLU A 351 29.72 8.78 -3.40
CA GLU A 351 29.98 9.47 -2.14
C GLU A 351 28.97 10.59 -1.94
N ALA A 352 28.63 10.88 -0.67
CA ALA A 352 27.63 11.89 -0.37
C ALA A 352 28.07 13.29 -0.85
N PRO A 353 27.23 13.99 -1.64
CA PRO A 353 27.51 15.36 -2.02
C PRO A 353 27.39 16.30 -0.81
N HIS A 354 27.70 17.58 -0.99
CA HIS A 354 27.35 18.56 0.04
C HIS A 354 25.84 18.60 0.24
N TYR A 355 25.40 18.48 1.50
CA TYR A 355 23.99 18.56 1.84
C TYR A 355 23.39 19.88 1.34
N ARG A 356 22.29 19.75 0.60
CA ARG A 356 21.38 20.84 0.23
C ARG A 356 20.04 20.48 0.84
N ASP A 357 19.27 21.49 1.25
CA ASP A 357 17.98 21.26 1.90
C ASP A 357 17.04 20.49 0.95
N TRP A 358 16.97 19.18 1.15
CA TRP A 358 16.36 18.22 0.23
C TRP A 358 14.83 18.20 0.39
N VAL A 359 14.34 18.65 1.55
CA VAL A 359 12.90 18.66 1.92
C VAL A 359 12.07 19.66 1.09
N ALA A 360 12.69 20.55 0.33
CA ALA A 360 11.99 21.67 -0.34
C ALA A 360 11.57 21.42 -1.81
N ARG A 361 11.68 20.20 -2.39
CA ARG A 361 11.64 20.04 -3.86
C ARG A 361 10.68 19.00 -4.45
N VAL A 362 9.65 18.57 -3.73
CA VAL A 362 8.65 17.68 -4.33
C VAL A 362 7.48 18.52 -4.87
N LEU A 363 7.49 18.83 -6.17
CA LEU A 363 6.35 19.40 -6.89
C LEU A 363 5.38 18.29 -7.28
N ASN A 364 4.13 18.33 -6.84
CA ASN A 364 3.11 17.35 -7.30
C ASN A 364 2.69 17.60 -8.77
N TYR A 365 1.87 16.69 -9.34
CA TYR A 365 1.30 16.81 -10.69
C TYR A 365 0.63 18.16 -11.00
N ASP A 366 0.08 18.84 -9.98
CA ASP A 366 -0.58 20.14 -10.12
C ASP A 366 0.42 21.32 -10.09
N GLY A 367 1.72 21.05 -9.88
CA GLY A 367 2.77 22.06 -9.73
C GLY A 367 2.81 22.71 -8.35
N ASP A 368 2.07 22.16 -7.37
CA ASP A 368 2.06 22.65 -5.99
C ASP A 368 3.19 21.97 -5.18
N LEU A 369 3.81 22.77 -4.30
CA LEU A 369 4.85 22.31 -3.36
C LEU A 369 4.27 21.56 -2.15
N GLU A 370 2.95 21.56 -1.98
CA GLU A 370 2.26 21.00 -0.82
C GLU A 370 0.96 20.30 -1.25
N LEU A 371 0.66 19.15 -0.63
CA LEU A 371 -0.62 18.46 -0.76
C LEU A 371 -1.28 18.48 0.62
N ASP A 372 -2.41 19.19 0.77
CA ASP A 372 -3.27 19.05 1.94
C ASP A 372 -4.56 18.34 1.55
N LEU A 373 -4.62 17.02 1.77
CA LEU A 373 -5.82 16.22 1.52
C LEU A 373 -7.06 16.75 2.25
N TRP A 374 -6.89 17.36 3.43
CA TRP A 374 -8.00 17.94 4.15
C TRP A 374 -8.61 19.09 3.34
N GLU A 375 -7.79 20.07 2.96
CA GLU A 375 -8.27 21.24 2.22
C GLU A 375 -8.78 20.87 0.83
N LYS A 376 -8.10 19.94 0.15
CA LYS A 376 -8.46 19.50 -1.21
C LYS A 376 -9.78 18.73 -1.25
N PHE A 377 -10.09 17.93 -0.23
CA PHE A 377 -11.23 17.01 -0.26
C PHE A 377 -12.30 17.26 0.80
N LYS A 378 -12.20 18.29 1.65
CA LYS A 378 -13.23 18.56 2.68
C LYS A 378 -14.65 18.76 2.15
N SER A 379 -14.80 19.24 0.91
CA SER A 379 -16.11 19.41 0.27
C SER A 379 -16.73 18.09 -0.21
N LYS A 380 -15.92 17.09 -0.56
CA LYS A 380 -16.34 15.81 -1.12
C LYS A 380 -16.36 14.68 -0.08
N GLY A 381 -15.53 14.78 0.94
CA GLY A 381 -15.22 13.69 1.85
C GLY A 381 -14.23 12.69 1.25
N LEU A 382 -13.92 11.64 2.02
CA LEU A 382 -13.05 10.53 1.62
C LEU A 382 -13.84 9.21 1.64
N GLN A 383 -13.29 8.18 1.00
CA GLN A 383 -13.75 6.81 1.12
C GLN A 383 -12.65 5.98 1.78
N VAL A 384 -13.00 5.23 2.82
CA VAL A 384 -12.02 4.43 3.58
C VAL A 384 -12.53 3.02 3.84
N ILE A 385 -11.63 2.04 3.75
CA ILE A 385 -11.90 0.65 4.12
C ILE A 385 -11.22 0.40 5.47
N VAL A 386 -11.92 -0.25 6.40
CA VAL A 386 -11.42 -0.48 7.77
C VAL A 386 -11.24 -1.98 7.99
N LYS A 387 -10.11 -2.34 8.61
CA LYS A 387 -9.81 -3.71 9.04
C LYS A 387 -9.27 -3.72 10.46
N PHE A 388 -9.80 -4.63 11.29
CA PHE A 388 -9.25 -4.99 12.59
C PHE A 388 -8.85 -6.46 12.56
N ALA A 389 -7.61 -6.75 12.96
CA ALA A 389 -7.11 -8.11 13.03
C ALA A 389 -6.17 -8.30 14.24
N SER A 390 -6.23 -9.48 14.83
CA SER A 390 -5.33 -9.92 15.90
C SER A 390 -4.56 -11.16 15.47
N ILE A 391 -3.24 -11.14 15.57
CA ILE A 391 -2.39 -12.31 15.41
C ILE A 391 -2.10 -12.87 16.81
N HIS A 392 -2.47 -14.11 17.07
CA HIS A 392 -2.26 -14.81 18.33
C HIS A 392 -1.23 -15.93 18.17
N LEU A 393 -0.30 -16.00 19.12
CA LEU A 393 0.67 -17.07 19.27
C LEU A 393 0.44 -17.79 20.59
N THR A 394 0.53 -19.12 20.56
CA THR A 394 0.50 -19.97 21.76
C THR A 394 1.81 -20.74 21.86
N PRO A 395 2.15 -21.33 23.01
CA PRO A 395 3.32 -22.21 23.12
C PRO A 395 3.36 -23.31 22.04
N GLU A 396 2.21 -23.83 21.62
CA GLU A 396 2.07 -24.85 20.58
C GLU A 396 2.20 -24.27 19.16
N LYS A 397 1.73 -23.03 18.95
CA LYS A 397 1.79 -22.29 17.68
C LYS A 397 2.61 -21.00 17.88
N SER A 398 3.90 -21.18 18.16
CA SER A 398 4.77 -20.12 18.74
C SER A 398 5.41 -19.18 17.72
N ARG A 399 5.20 -19.40 16.41
CA ARG A 399 5.75 -18.59 15.32
C ARG A 399 4.66 -18.19 14.34
N TYR A 400 4.70 -16.95 13.87
CA TYR A 400 4.00 -16.46 12.69
C TYR A 400 5.00 -16.28 11.55
N ASP A 401 4.70 -16.84 10.38
CA ASP A 401 5.67 -16.93 9.27
C ASP A 401 5.82 -15.64 8.46
N GLY A 402 4.96 -14.64 8.67
CA GLY A 402 4.93 -13.41 7.91
C GLY A 402 3.86 -13.40 6.83
N GLY A 403 3.88 -12.39 5.98
CA GLY A 403 3.02 -12.25 4.80
C GLY A 403 3.76 -12.51 3.49
N SER A 404 3.03 -12.49 2.38
CA SER A 404 3.61 -12.40 1.03
C SER A 404 3.85 -10.94 0.64
N TRP A 405 4.72 -10.70 -0.33
CA TRP A 405 4.81 -9.41 -1.02
C TRP A 405 3.50 -9.13 -1.76
N HIS A 406 2.92 -7.94 -1.55
CA HIS A 406 1.69 -7.53 -2.22
C HIS A 406 1.50 -6.01 -2.21
N TYR A 407 0.72 -5.52 -3.18
CA TYR A 407 -0.03 -4.26 -3.08
C TYR A 407 -1.36 -4.49 -2.36
N GLU A 408 -1.92 -3.43 -1.78
CA GLU A 408 -3.19 -3.50 -1.04
C GLU A 408 -4.38 -3.50 -2.00
N GLY A 409 -5.27 -4.48 -1.83
CA GLY A 409 -6.46 -4.63 -2.67
C GLY A 409 -6.20 -5.14 -4.09
N GLN A 410 -7.27 -5.25 -4.87
CA GLN A 410 -7.21 -5.31 -6.33
C GLN A 410 -7.51 -3.93 -6.91
N LEU A 411 -7.29 -3.71 -8.21
CA LEU A 411 -7.39 -2.37 -8.81
C LEU A 411 -8.80 -1.76 -8.71
N ASN A 412 -9.83 -2.59 -8.69
CA ASN A 412 -11.23 -2.20 -8.47
C ASN A 412 -11.50 -1.61 -7.07
N ASP A 413 -10.60 -1.80 -6.10
CA ASP A 413 -10.72 -1.17 -4.78
C ASP A 413 -10.19 0.28 -4.76
N HIS A 414 -9.40 0.68 -5.77
CA HIS A 414 -8.77 2.01 -5.90
C HIS A 414 -8.03 2.48 -4.63
N ILE A 415 -7.36 1.57 -3.92
CA ILE A 415 -6.58 1.92 -2.72
C ILE A 415 -5.31 2.67 -3.14
N VAL A 416 -5.08 3.84 -2.55
CA VAL A 416 -3.92 4.71 -2.86
C VAL A 416 -2.95 4.85 -1.70
N ALA A 417 -3.42 4.68 -0.46
CA ALA A 417 -2.57 4.71 0.72
C ALA A 417 -3.16 3.83 1.83
N THR A 418 -2.28 3.36 2.71
CA THR A 418 -2.66 2.52 3.85
C THR A 418 -2.10 3.10 5.13
N SER A 419 -2.91 3.10 6.19
CA SER A 419 -2.49 3.34 7.57
C SER A 419 -2.57 2.05 8.36
N ILE A 420 -1.50 1.66 9.06
CA ILE A 420 -1.51 0.56 10.02
C ILE A 420 -1.16 1.09 11.40
N TYR A 421 -2.06 0.89 12.37
CA TYR A 421 -1.84 1.22 13.78
C TYR A 421 -1.69 -0.04 14.63
N TYR A 422 -0.51 -0.22 15.22
CA TYR A 422 -0.17 -1.37 16.07
C TYR A 422 -0.59 -1.10 17.52
N TYR A 423 -1.87 -1.27 17.85
CA TYR A 423 -2.42 -0.82 19.13
C TYR A 423 -2.07 -1.72 20.32
N SER A 424 -1.70 -2.98 20.10
CA SER A 424 -1.25 -3.88 21.17
C SER A 424 -0.30 -4.97 20.67
N ASN A 425 0.91 -5.01 21.23
CA ASN A 425 1.86 -6.10 21.01
C ASN A 425 2.30 -6.62 22.38
N GLU A 426 2.26 -7.93 22.59
CA GLU A 426 2.63 -8.55 23.86
C GLU A 426 3.35 -9.88 23.63
N ASN A 427 4.45 -10.10 24.36
CA ASN A 427 5.21 -11.35 24.38
C ASN A 427 5.61 -11.87 22.98
N ILE A 428 6.05 -10.98 22.09
CA ILE A 428 6.53 -11.32 20.75
C ILE A 428 7.88 -10.68 20.48
N THR A 429 8.72 -11.35 19.69
CA THR A 429 9.95 -10.77 19.17
C THR A 429 9.63 -9.56 18.26
N PRO A 430 10.57 -8.60 18.11
CA PRO A 430 10.44 -7.54 17.12
C PRO A 430 10.17 -8.09 15.71
N SER A 431 9.42 -7.34 14.92
CA SER A 431 9.18 -7.61 13.49
C SER A 431 8.92 -6.29 12.77
N SER A 432 9.12 -6.29 11.46
CA SER A 432 9.07 -5.12 10.60
C SER A 432 8.08 -5.29 9.45
N LEU A 433 7.76 -4.17 8.81
CA LEU A 433 7.12 -4.12 7.50
C LEU A 433 8.19 -3.77 6.48
N LYS A 434 8.50 -4.70 5.56
CA LYS A 434 9.46 -4.46 4.47
C LYS A 434 8.76 -3.86 3.26
N PHE A 435 9.49 -3.07 2.51
CA PHE A 435 9.01 -2.40 1.31
C PHE A 435 9.94 -2.67 0.13
N ARG A 436 9.33 -2.90 -1.04
CA ARG A 436 10.00 -3.03 -2.32
C ARG A 436 9.17 -2.38 -3.42
N HIS A 437 9.79 -2.13 -4.56
CA HIS A 437 9.13 -1.55 -5.71
C HIS A 437 9.84 -2.01 -6.99
N GLU A 438 9.10 -1.98 -8.08
CA GLU A 438 9.66 -2.10 -9.43
C GLU A 438 10.45 -0.83 -9.77
N VAL A 439 11.58 -0.97 -10.45
CA VAL A 439 12.38 0.13 -10.99
C VAL A 439 12.35 0.13 -12.52
N ASN A 440 12.51 1.29 -13.14
CA ASN A 440 12.40 1.40 -14.59
C ASN A 440 13.63 0.81 -15.28
N ALA A 441 13.51 -0.43 -15.77
CA ALA A 441 14.57 -1.11 -16.51
C ALA A 441 14.83 -0.49 -17.90
N GLU A 442 13.85 0.19 -18.52
CA GLU A 442 14.06 0.84 -19.82
C GLU A 442 14.99 2.05 -19.73
N ASP A 443 14.93 2.80 -18.63
CA ASP A 443 15.83 3.94 -18.38
C ASP A 443 17.30 3.49 -18.29
N ALA A 444 17.53 2.20 -17.97
CA ALA A 444 18.87 1.63 -17.92
C ALA A 444 19.58 1.61 -19.29
N ILE A 445 18.82 1.65 -20.39
CA ILE A 445 19.36 1.73 -21.74
C ILE A 445 20.10 3.06 -21.96
N GLU A 446 19.70 4.13 -21.26
CA GLU A 446 20.35 5.44 -21.36
C GLU A 446 21.52 5.62 -20.40
N TRP A 447 21.86 4.60 -19.59
CA TRP A 447 22.99 4.67 -18.68
C TRP A 447 24.32 4.74 -19.44
N PRO A 448 25.34 5.43 -18.89
CA PRO A 448 26.61 5.63 -19.57
C PRO A 448 27.54 4.40 -19.43
N TYR A 449 27.05 3.20 -19.76
CA TYR A 449 27.83 1.96 -19.73
C TYR A 449 28.40 1.60 -21.10
N SER A 450 29.53 0.90 -21.14
CA SER A 450 30.11 0.36 -22.37
C SER A 450 29.43 -0.94 -22.78
N GLN A 451 29.60 -1.35 -24.04
CA GLN A 451 29.10 -2.65 -24.50
C GLN A 451 29.63 -3.79 -23.62
N ASN A 452 28.72 -4.68 -23.19
CA ASN A 452 28.99 -5.84 -22.33
C ASN A 452 29.61 -5.47 -20.97
N GLU A 453 29.31 -4.27 -20.46
CA GLU A 453 29.73 -3.81 -19.14
C GLU A 453 28.51 -3.80 -18.20
N HIS A 454 28.46 -4.75 -17.28
CA HIS A 454 27.31 -4.94 -16.38
C HIS A 454 27.72 -5.15 -14.92
N GLU A 455 29.01 -5.33 -14.67
CA GLU A 455 29.56 -5.77 -13.39
C GLU A 455 29.39 -4.72 -12.30
N PHE A 456 29.18 -3.45 -12.67
CA PHE A 456 28.87 -2.37 -11.74
C PHE A 456 27.48 -2.49 -11.09
N MET A 457 26.53 -3.21 -11.71
CA MET A 457 25.13 -3.15 -11.30
C MET A 457 24.91 -3.73 -9.89
N ASN A 458 25.47 -4.90 -9.60
CA ASN A 458 25.30 -5.54 -8.29
C ASN A 458 25.98 -4.74 -7.17
N PRO A 459 27.26 -4.33 -7.30
CA PRO A 459 27.92 -3.53 -6.28
C PRO A 459 27.31 -2.14 -6.07
N LEU A 460 26.70 -1.53 -7.09
CA LEU A 460 26.10 -0.19 -6.95
C LEU A 460 24.64 -0.23 -6.52
N PHE A 461 23.84 -1.17 -7.01
CA PHE A 461 22.37 -1.17 -6.87
C PHE A 461 21.80 -2.43 -6.21
N GLY A 462 22.60 -3.48 -6.03
CA GLY A 462 22.15 -4.77 -5.50
C GLY A 462 21.24 -5.56 -6.44
N ILE A 463 21.25 -5.23 -7.73
CA ILE A 463 20.54 -5.93 -8.81
C ILE A 463 21.54 -6.18 -9.94
N GLY A 464 21.55 -7.36 -10.53
CA GLY A 464 22.37 -7.71 -11.69
C GLY A 464 21.69 -7.52 -13.04
N ASN A 465 22.45 -7.67 -14.13
CA ASN A 465 21.88 -7.85 -15.46
C ASN A 465 21.13 -9.19 -15.52
N GLU A 466 20.03 -9.25 -16.28
CA GLU A 466 19.09 -10.39 -16.32
C GLU A 466 18.41 -10.74 -15.00
N GLU A 467 18.59 -9.94 -13.94
CA GLU A 467 17.84 -10.06 -12.69
C GLU A 467 16.58 -9.18 -12.68
N ALA A 468 15.64 -9.54 -11.80
CA ALA A 468 14.39 -8.81 -11.62
C ALA A 468 14.64 -7.33 -11.31
N ALA A 469 13.91 -6.45 -12.00
CA ALA A 469 13.95 -5.00 -11.81
C ALA A 469 13.19 -4.57 -10.54
N VAL A 470 13.54 -5.15 -9.40
CA VAL A 470 12.86 -4.96 -8.11
C VAL A 470 13.87 -4.63 -7.01
N GLN A 471 13.75 -3.44 -6.41
CA GLN A 471 14.61 -3.03 -5.29
C GLN A 471 13.89 -3.14 -3.95
N ASN A 472 14.59 -3.72 -2.95
CA ASN A 472 14.20 -3.63 -1.54
C ASN A 472 14.69 -2.30 -0.97
N ILE A 473 13.78 -1.41 -0.63
CA ILE A 473 14.11 -0.01 -0.27
C ILE A 473 14.18 0.24 1.24
N GLY A 474 13.71 -0.71 2.04
CA GLY A 474 13.87 -0.64 3.49
C GLY A 474 12.75 -1.32 4.26
N GLU A 475 12.74 -1.06 5.56
CA GLU A 475 11.75 -1.62 6.48
C GLU A 475 11.43 -0.69 7.63
N VAL A 476 10.24 -0.84 8.23
CA VAL A 476 9.83 -0.08 9.42
C VAL A 476 9.44 -1.04 10.52
N ASP A 477 10.01 -0.84 11.72
CA ASP A 477 9.67 -1.59 12.92
C ASP A 477 8.20 -1.41 13.31
N THR A 478 7.53 -2.51 13.65
CA THR A 478 6.08 -2.57 13.91
C THR A 478 5.75 -2.63 15.41
N LYS A 479 6.32 -1.69 16.18
CA LYS A 479 6.18 -1.65 17.64
C LYS A 479 4.81 -1.16 18.10
N GLN A 480 4.45 -1.47 19.35
CA GLN A 480 3.20 -1.01 19.95
C GLN A 480 3.12 0.53 19.96
N GLY A 481 1.94 1.06 19.66
CA GLY A 481 1.67 2.50 19.63
C GLY A 481 2.13 3.21 18.36
N ARG A 482 2.77 2.48 17.43
CA ARG A 482 3.20 3.06 16.14
C ARG A 482 2.07 3.09 15.14
N LEU A 483 1.89 4.25 14.51
CA LEU A 483 1.12 4.46 13.29
C LEU A 483 2.10 4.54 12.12
N VAL A 484 1.88 3.73 11.09
CA VAL A 484 2.65 3.74 9.83
C VAL A 484 1.71 4.06 8.69
N THR A 485 2.11 4.95 7.78
CA THR A 485 1.42 5.14 6.50
C THR A 485 2.35 4.91 5.33
N PHE A 486 1.84 4.38 4.23
CA PHE A 486 2.60 4.14 3.01
C PHE A 486 1.67 4.17 1.79
N PRO A 487 2.18 4.53 0.60
CA PRO A 487 1.38 4.58 -0.62
C PRO A 487 1.22 3.18 -1.22
N ASN A 488 0.17 2.97 -2.01
CA ASN A 488 -0.03 1.73 -2.77
C ASN A 488 0.82 1.67 -4.05
N THR A 489 1.90 2.45 -4.08
CA THR A 489 2.97 2.39 -5.07
C THR A 489 4.09 1.44 -4.66
N LEU A 490 4.14 1.05 -3.39
CA LEU A 490 5.11 0.12 -2.83
C LEU A 490 4.48 -1.25 -2.55
N GLN A 491 5.14 -2.33 -2.98
CA GLN A 491 4.84 -3.64 -2.44
C GLN A 491 5.37 -3.69 -1.01
N HIS A 492 4.62 -4.34 -0.13
CA HIS A 492 5.06 -4.52 1.24
C HIS A 492 4.91 -5.98 1.71
N GLN A 493 5.66 -6.32 2.75
CA GLN A 493 5.64 -7.65 3.36
C GLN A 493 5.81 -7.58 4.87
N VAL A 494 4.85 -8.17 5.59
CA VAL A 494 4.94 -8.36 7.05
C VAL A 494 6.00 -9.41 7.36
N GLN A 495 7.01 -9.07 8.15
CA GLN A 495 8.07 -10.01 8.53
C GLN A 495 7.64 -10.96 9.66
N PRO A 496 8.19 -12.19 9.70
CA PRO A 496 7.88 -13.18 10.72
C PRO A 496 8.23 -12.70 12.13
N PHE A 497 7.54 -13.27 13.12
CA PHE A 497 7.87 -13.10 14.54
C PHE A 497 7.46 -14.35 15.34
N LYS A 498 7.97 -14.46 16.55
CA LYS A 498 7.69 -15.58 17.46
C LYS A 498 7.48 -15.10 18.89
N LEU A 499 7.07 -16.00 19.77
CA LEU A 499 7.00 -15.71 21.20
C LEU A 499 8.38 -15.33 21.75
N GLU A 500 8.42 -14.30 22.59
CA GLU A 500 9.64 -13.91 23.32
C GLU A 500 9.87 -14.85 24.50
N ASP A 501 8.87 -15.03 25.36
CA ASP A 501 8.76 -16.11 26.35
C ASP A 501 7.90 -17.24 25.75
N PRO A 502 8.51 -18.37 25.32
CA PRO A 502 7.80 -19.46 24.65
C PRO A 502 6.82 -20.21 25.57
N THR A 503 6.80 -19.90 26.87
CA THR A 503 5.91 -20.54 27.85
C THR A 503 4.56 -19.82 28.02
N LYS A 504 4.43 -18.62 27.45
CA LYS A 504 3.23 -17.78 27.57
C LYS A 504 2.67 -17.46 26.19
N PRO A 505 1.35 -17.24 26.07
CA PRO A 505 0.78 -16.72 24.83
C PRO A 505 1.31 -15.30 24.55
N GLY A 506 1.17 -14.86 23.31
CA GLY A 506 1.54 -13.52 22.86
C GLY A 506 0.69 -13.10 21.67
N HIS A 507 0.69 -11.81 21.34
CA HIS A 507 -0.11 -11.30 20.24
C HIS A 507 0.45 -10.04 19.60
N ARG A 508 -0.08 -9.76 18.41
CA ARG A 508 -0.01 -8.47 17.71
C ARG A 508 -1.42 -8.10 17.26
N LYS A 509 -1.90 -6.90 17.61
CA LYS A 509 -3.22 -6.42 17.23
C LYS A 509 -3.12 -5.11 16.45
N ILE A 510 -3.83 -5.05 15.34
CA ILE A 510 -3.72 -3.95 14.36
C ILE A 510 -5.08 -3.40 13.95
N LEU A 511 -5.12 -2.08 13.76
CA LEU A 511 -6.16 -1.37 13.03
C LEU A 511 -5.54 -0.91 11.71
N VAL A 512 -6.16 -1.30 10.59
CA VAL A 512 -5.76 -0.86 9.25
C VAL A 512 -6.87 0.00 8.65
N VAL A 513 -6.48 1.12 8.06
CA VAL A 513 -7.35 1.98 7.28
C VAL A 513 -6.75 2.15 5.89
N PHE A 514 -7.49 1.72 4.87
CA PHE A 514 -7.11 1.90 3.47
C PHE A 514 -7.85 3.12 2.93
N LEU A 515 -7.10 4.09 2.41
CA LEU A 515 -7.64 5.25 1.71
C LEU A 515 -7.91 4.87 0.26
N VAL A 516 -9.17 4.98 -0.15
CA VAL A 516 -9.58 4.90 -1.55
C VAL A 516 -9.30 6.24 -2.22
N ASP A 517 -8.87 6.22 -3.48
CA ASP A 517 -8.56 7.41 -4.29
C ASP A 517 -9.67 8.47 -4.17
N PRO A 518 -9.39 9.62 -3.53
CA PRO A 518 -10.37 10.70 -3.45
C PRO A 518 -10.76 11.30 -4.80
N HIS A 519 -9.95 11.11 -5.85
CA HIS A 519 -10.28 11.52 -7.21
C HIS A 519 -11.24 10.53 -7.90
N THR A 520 -11.17 9.24 -7.57
CA THR A 520 -11.97 8.16 -8.18
C THR A 520 -12.85 7.47 -7.13
N ARG A 521 -14.12 7.88 -7.02
CA ARG A 521 -15.05 7.23 -6.08
C ARG A 521 -15.49 5.87 -6.60
N VAL A 522 -15.62 4.91 -5.69
CA VAL A 522 -16.11 3.55 -5.98
C VAL A 522 -17.45 3.30 -5.27
N ILE A 523 -18.10 2.19 -5.61
CA ILE A 523 -19.32 1.74 -4.93
C ILE A 523 -19.01 1.53 -3.44
N SER A 524 -19.74 2.19 -2.55
CA SER A 524 -19.48 2.15 -1.10
C SER A 524 -20.67 1.63 -0.31
N THR A 525 -20.53 1.57 1.02
CA THR A 525 -21.63 1.29 1.95
C THR A 525 -22.69 2.39 1.96
N ALA A 526 -22.44 3.54 1.34
CA ALA A 526 -23.48 4.53 1.05
C ALA A 526 -24.39 4.11 -0.12
N ASN A 527 -24.01 3.11 -0.91
CA ASN A 527 -24.78 2.60 -2.04
C ASN A 527 -25.25 1.16 -1.83
N VAL A 528 -24.54 0.38 -1.01
CA VAL A 528 -24.89 -1.01 -0.68
C VAL A 528 -25.45 -1.06 0.74
N PRO A 529 -26.73 -1.43 0.94
CA PRO A 529 -27.28 -1.58 2.28
C PRO A 529 -26.59 -2.74 3.02
N PRO A 530 -26.63 -2.76 4.36
CA PRO A 530 -26.04 -3.84 5.12
C PRO A 530 -26.55 -5.20 4.62
N GLN A 531 -25.61 -6.11 4.35
CA GLN A 531 -25.92 -7.38 3.71
C GLN A 531 -26.17 -8.50 4.72
N ARG A 532 -26.03 -8.23 6.02
CA ARG A 532 -26.02 -9.22 7.10
C ARG A 532 -27.43 -9.66 7.52
N LYS A 533 -27.71 -10.96 7.42
CA LYS A 533 -28.99 -11.57 7.83
C LYS A 533 -29.27 -11.42 9.33
N ASP A 534 -28.24 -11.54 10.16
CA ASP A 534 -28.35 -11.35 11.60
C ASP A 534 -28.73 -9.90 11.96
N TRP A 535 -28.21 -8.90 11.23
CA TRP A 535 -28.60 -7.50 11.45
C TRP A 535 -30.04 -7.25 11.02
N TRP A 536 -30.48 -7.87 9.93
CA TRP A 536 -31.86 -7.78 9.46
C TRP A 536 -32.85 -8.40 10.45
N GLU A 537 -32.52 -9.57 10.99
CA GLU A 537 -33.32 -10.24 12.00
C GLU A 537 -33.53 -9.37 13.25
N GLU A 538 -32.49 -8.68 13.71
CA GLU A 538 -32.62 -7.71 14.80
C GLU A 538 -33.57 -6.55 14.48
N VAL A 539 -33.53 -6.03 13.26
CA VAL A 539 -34.45 -4.97 12.79
C VAL A 539 -35.90 -5.47 12.75
N LEU A 540 -36.11 -6.74 12.35
CA LEU A 540 -37.43 -7.39 12.39
C LEU A 540 -37.96 -7.65 13.81
N ASN A 541 -37.07 -7.74 14.79
CA ASN A 541 -37.40 -7.98 16.19
C ASN A 541 -37.54 -6.69 17.01
N THR A 542 -37.22 -5.52 16.43
CA THR A 542 -37.31 -4.19 17.06
C THR A 542 -38.43 -3.33 16.46
N ASP A 543 -38.88 -2.28 17.14
CA ASP A 543 -40.06 -1.44 16.80
C ASP A 543 -40.06 -0.80 15.39
N SER A 544 -38.90 -0.81 14.71
CA SER A 544 -38.69 -0.38 13.32
C SER A 544 -39.45 -1.26 12.30
N GLY A 545 -39.69 -2.53 12.62
CA GLY A 545 -40.45 -3.50 11.82
C GLY A 545 -41.97 -3.28 11.82
N LYS A 546 -42.44 -2.03 11.64
CA LYS A 546 -43.84 -1.58 11.88
C LYS A 546 -44.97 -2.43 11.27
N ARG A 547 -44.69 -3.28 10.27
CA ARG A 547 -45.66 -4.24 9.69
C ARG A 547 -45.46 -5.69 10.16
N LEU A 548 -44.22 -6.13 10.41
CA LEU A 548 -43.88 -7.50 10.76
C LEU A 548 -43.86 -7.75 12.28
N ASN A 549 -43.73 -6.70 13.10
CA ASN A 549 -43.87 -6.80 14.57
C ASN A 549 -45.27 -7.19 15.05
N ARG A 550 -46.25 -7.21 14.14
CA ARG A 550 -47.60 -7.71 14.41
C ARG A 550 -47.69 -9.24 14.30
N LEU A 551 -46.67 -9.89 13.77
CA LEU A 551 -46.60 -11.34 13.67
C LEU A 551 -46.02 -11.94 14.97
N PRO A 552 -46.52 -13.11 15.41
CA PRO A 552 -45.85 -13.91 16.44
C PRO A 552 -44.39 -14.22 16.07
N GLN A 553 -43.55 -14.44 17.09
CA GLN A 553 -42.11 -14.72 16.90
C GLN A 553 -41.92 -15.88 15.93
N GLU A 554 -42.71 -16.94 16.04
CA GLU A 554 -42.60 -18.15 15.22
C GLU A 554 -42.81 -17.85 13.73
N LEU A 555 -43.69 -16.90 13.38
CA LEU A 555 -43.88 -16.49 11.98
C LEU A 555 -42.77 -15.57 11.49
N ARG A 556 -42.12 -14.81 12.37
CA ARG A 556 -40.94 -14.02 12.02
C ARG A 556 -39.74 -14.93 11.76
N ASP A 557 -39.53 -15.91 12.63
CA ASP A 557 -38.48 -16.92 12.48
C ASP A 557 -38.67 -17.69 11.17
N MET A 558 -39.91 -18.12 10.87
CA MET A 558 -40.22 -18.74 9.58
C MET A 558 -39.92 -17.85 8.37
N ILE A 559 -40.14 -16.53 8.46
CA ILE A 559 -39.81 -15.60 7.38
C ILE A 559 -38.31 -15.49 7.22
N VAL A 560 -37.56 -15.36 8.31
CA VAL A 560 -36.10 -15.28 8.30
C VAL A 560 -35.50 -16.58 7.72
N ASP A 561 -36.02 -17.73 8.15
CA ASP A 561 -35.58 -19.05 7.68
C ASP A 561 -35.93 -19.31 6.21
N SER A 562 -36.97 -18.66 5.67
CA SER A 562 -37.40 -18.82 4.28
C SER A 562 -36.69 -17.89 3.29
N VAL A 563 -35.82 -16.99 3.77
CA VAL A 563 -35.02 -16.10 2.92
C VAL A 563 -33.67 -16.76 2.64
N ASP A 564 -33.51 -17.24 1.40
CA ASP A 564 -32.33 -17.99 0.95
C ASP A 564 -31.27 -17.10 0.25
N ASP A 565 -31.68 -16.03 -0.45
CA ASP A 565 -30.76 -15.25 -1.32
C ASP A 565 -30.21 -13.98 -0.66
N PHE A 566 -31.08 -13.13 -0.11
CA PHE A 566 -30.70 -11.87 0.53
C PHE A 566 -31.72 -11.51 1.61
N PRO A 567 -31.30 -11.13 2.84
CA PRO A 567 -29.92 -10.86 3.27
C PRO A 567 -29.03 -12.10 3.42
N ILE A 568 -27.70 -11.90 3.39
CA ILE A 568 -26.66 -12.93 3.37
C ILE A 568 -26.38 -13.44 4.79
N ASP A 569 -26.42 -14.74 4.99
CA ASP A 569 -26.01 -15.37 6.25
C ASP A 569 -24.49 -15.50 6.39
N MET A 570 -24.04 -15.80 7.61
CA MET A 570 -22.61 -15.89 7.92
C MET A 570 -21.92 -17.04 7.17
N GLU A 571 -22.60 -18.16 6.93
CA GLU A 571 -22.02 -19.30 6.22
C GLU A 571 -21.74 -18.95 4.75
N THR A 572 -22.70 -18.32 4.08
CA THR A 572 -22.60 -17.85 2.70
C THR A 572 -21.54 -16.76 2.58
N ALA A 573 -21.50 -15.81 3.51
CA ALA A 573 -20.45 -14.79 3.55
C ALA A 573 -19.04 -15.38 3.71
N LYS A 574 -18.88 -16.41 4.54
CA LYS A 574 -17.61 -17.13 4.70
C LYS A 574 -17.21 -17.88 3.42
N LYS A 575 -18.16 -18.49 2.69
CA LYS A 575 -17.91 -19.11 1.37
C LYS A 575 -17.44 -18.07 0.35
N MET A 576 -18.14 -16.93 0.25
CA MET A 576 -17.75 -15.82 -0.63
C MET A 576 -16.36 -15.28 -0.27
N ARG A 577 -16.02 -15.18 1.02
CA ARG A 577 -14.68 -14.78 1.45
C ARG A 577 -13.61 -15.75 0.95
N VAL A 578 -13.85 -17.07 1.03
CA VAL A 578 -12.89 -18.07 0.52
C VAL A 578 -12.68 -17.93 -0.99
N GLU A 579 -13.75 -17.70 -1.75
CA GLU A 579 -13.67 -17.43 -3.19
C GLU A 579 -12.85 -16.15 -3.49
N LEU A 580 -13.18 -15.04 -2.81
CA LEU A 580 -12.46 -13.77 -2.92
C LEU A 580 -10.97 -13.90 -2.55
N MET A 581 -10.66 -14.63 -1.47
CA MET A 581 -9.27 -14.87 -1.06
C MET A 581 -8.52 -15.74 -2.07
N GLY A 582 -9.18 -16.71 -2.69
CA GLY A 582 -8.60 -17.52 -3.77
C GLY A 582 -8.27 -16.67 -5.00
N GLU A 583 -9.18 -15.78 -5.39
CA GLU A 583 -8.95 -14.82 -6.47
C GLU A 583 -7.78 -13.90 -6.17
N ARG A 584 -7.75 -13.31 -4.96
CA ARG A 584 -6.66 -12.43 -4.51
C ARG A 584 -5.31 -13.12 -4.43
N ARG A 585 -5.26 -14.36 -3.94
CA ARG A 585 -4.02 -15.14 -3.92
C ARG A 585 -3.46 -15.30 -5.32
N THR A 586 -4.31 -15.70 -6.27
CA THR A 586 -3.91 -15.87 -7.68
C THR A 586 -3.44 -14.55 -8.29
N TYR A 587 -4.12 -13.44 -7.97
CA TYR A 587 -3.70 -12.09 -8.38
C TYR A 587 -2.32 -11.71 -7.81
N VAL A 588 -2.08 -11.94 -6.51
CA VAL A 588 -0.80 -11.66 -5.85
C VAL A 588 0.33 -12.53 -6.40
N GLU A 589 0.07 -13.82 -6.66
CA GLU A 589 1.03 -14.73 -7.28
C GLU A 589 1.41 -14.26 -8.69
N ASN A 590 0.42 -13.92 -9.53
CA ASN A 590 0.68 -13.37 -10.86
C ASN A 590 1.44 -12.04 -10.77
N GLN A 591 1.01 -11.13 -9.90
CA GLN A 591 1.69 -9.85 -9.67
C GLN A 591 3.17 -10.05 -9.36
N ASN A 592 3.51 -10.90 -8.38
CA ASN A 592 4.90 -11.14 -8.03
C ASN A 592 5.67 -11.79 -9.17
N ARG A 593 5.06 -12.74 -9.90
CA ARG A 593 5.69 -13.35 -11.07
C ARG A 593 6.01 -12.31 -12.13
N GLU A 594 5.05 -11.48 -12.54
CA GLU A 594 5.31 -10.50 -13.60
C GLU A 594 6.33 -9.42 -13.17
N LEU A 595 6.36 -9.05 -11.88
CA LEU A 595 7.41 -8.16 -11.34
C LEU A 595 8.79 -8.82 -11.34
N GLU A 596 8.87 -10.12 -11.04
CA GLU A 596 10.12 -10.87 -10.97
C GLU A 596 10.61 -11.35 -12.35
N GLU A 597 9.72 -11.46 -13.33
CA GLU A 597 10.03 -11.74 -14.74
C GLU A 597 10.41 -10.48 -15.55
N ASN A 598 10.10 -9.27 -15.04
CA ASN A 598 10.58 -8.04 -15.65
C ASN A 598 12.05 -7.81 -15.26
N THR A 599 12.98 -8.08 -16.17
CA THR A 599 14.42 -8.07 -15.89
C THR A 599 15.15 -6.94 -16.58
N PHE A 600 16.29 -6.52 -16.01
CA PHE A 600 17.24 -5.70 -16.77
C PHE A 600 17.79 -6.52 -17.94
N SER A 601 17.87 -5.90 -19.12
CA SER A 601 18.47 -6.50 -20.32
C SER A 601 19.31 -5.45 -21.01
N LEU A 602 20.46 -5.14 -20.42
CA LEU A 602 21.44 -4.26 -21.05
C LEU A 602 21.99 -4.98 -22.30
N CYS A 603 21.91 -4.31 -23.45
CA CYS A 603 22.18 -4.95 -24.75
C CYS A 603 23.67 -4.95 -25.11
N GLU A 604 24.06 -5.93 -25.93
CA GLU A 604 25.23 -5.82 -26.79
C GLU A 604 24.95 -4.73 -27.84
N HIS A 605 25.48 -3.51 -27.68
CA HIS A 605 25.20 -2.39 -28.59
C HIS A 605 25.83 -2.49 -29.99
#